data_AF-A0A7X7NV30-F1
#
_entry.id   AF-A0A7X7NV30-F1
#
_cell.length_a   1.000
_cell.length_b   1.000
_cell.length_c   1.000
_cell.angle_alpha   90.00
_cell.angle_beta   90.00
_cell.angle_gamma   90.00
#
_symmetry.space_group_name_H-M   'P 1'
#
loop_
_entity.id
_entity.type
_entity.pdbx_description
1 polymer ?
#
loop_
_entity_poly.entity_id
_entity_poly.type
_entity_poly.pdbx_seq_one_letter_code
_entity_poly.pdbx_strand_id
1 'polypeptide(L)'
;MTRFSDFLRESDLSTLKLIKELYLLFVNLEPDPISIEFQMTNLQERNPLIKNEDIRKFSKKIADIFPQISYDDELIMLRILPNDFLRIIEILNSNKSAIDNAINDKKIQIKDKKKRYNNETEKYALILKKMYDSAPKGYQMTFVHLFGIKYSKELKKIPLKQIALLATGRESLWVEIGKGMKLHGYVTITEEIKSEPTIIDQKYFKKLYDELNIFRKKEAEKVQKDIRSIFGDKTLHELIKNMPKNSNELIKIYGFGPYKTQKYGPELFNIIKKYENYIKPGTYTYDDNQKLKSNRIWTPEEDRQLEKEIEQGLTDREIADIHRRTIGSIIYRKQFIENMKK
;
A
#
# COMPACT_ATOMS: atom_id res chain seq x y z
N MET A 1 24.12 33.15 28.44
CA MET A 1 24.71 31.79 28.46
C MET A 1 26.10 31.91 27.86
N THR A 2 27.13 31.33 28.49
CA THR A 2 28.50 31.36 27.97
C THR A 2 28.61 30.41 26.77
N ARG A 3 29.52 30.68 25.81
CA ARG A 3 29.76 29.81 24.64
C ARG A 3 29.97 28.33 25.03
N PHE A 4 30.57 28.07 26.19
CA PHE A 4 30.77 26.73 26.73
C PHE A 4 29.46 26.06 27.19
N SER A 5 28.54 26.80 27.82
CA SER A 5 27.24 26.25 28.23
C SER A 5 26.37 25.85 27.03
N ASP A 6 26.38 26.65 25.96
CA ASP A 6 25.69 26.30 24.71
C ASP A 6 26.33 25.07 24.04
N PHE A 7 27.67 24.99 24.05
CA PHE A 7 28.40 23.80 23.60
C PHE A 7 27.97 22.52 24.32
N LEU A 8 27.82 22.53 25.64
CA LEU A 8 27.39 21.35 26.40
C LEU A 8 25.97 20.90 26.04
N ARG A 9 25.05 21.86 25.82
CA ARG A 9 23.65 21.56 25.45
C ARG A 9 23.55 20.90 24.08
N GLU A 10 24.30 21.41 23.11
CA GLU A 10 24.19 21.05 21.69
C GLU A 10 25.04 19.83 21.30
N SER A 11 26.03 19.48 22.13
CA SER A 11 26.94 18.38 21.85
C SER A 11 26.27 17.00 21.99
N ASP A 12 26.78 16.05 21.20
CA ASP A 12 26.40 14.64 21.32
C ASP A 12 27.15 13.95 22.46
N LEU A 13 26.76 12.70 22.77
CA LEU A 13 27.37 11.96 23.88
C LEU A 13 28.87 11.71 23.68
N SER A 14 29.32 11.55 22.43
CA SER A 14 30.74 11.31 22.11
C SER A 14 31.57 12.55 22.39
N THR A 15 31.12 13.71 21.91
CA THR A 15 31.73 15.02 22.13
C THR A 15 31.75 15.39 23.62
N LEU A 16 30.67 15.09 24.35
CA LEU A 16 30.60 15.31 25.79
C LEU A 16 31.58 14.43 26.59
N LYS A 17 31.84 13.21 26.13
CA LYS A 17 32.89 12.36 26.71
C LYS A 17 34.27 12.91 26.41
N LEU A 18 34.53 13.39 25.19
CA LEU A 18 35.81 13.99 24.82
C LEU A 18 36.14 15.23 25.66
N ILE A 19 35.18 16.13 25.90
CA ILE A 19 35.42 17.28 26.79
C ILE A 19 35.68 16.86 28.24
N LYS A 20 35.04 15.79 28.72
CA LYS A 20 35.33 15.24 30.05
C LYS A 20 36.75 14.68 30.14
N GLU A 21 37.20 13.94 29.12
CA GLU A 21 38.59 13.44 29.07
C GLU A 21 39.59 14.59 28.95
N LEU A 22 39.32 15.59 28.11
CA LEU A 22 40.16 16.78 27.99
C LEU A 22 40.29 17.50 29.34
N TYR A 23 39.18 17.69 30.05
CA TYR A 23 39.17 18.26 31.39
C TYR A 23 40.04 17.46 32.37
N LEU A 24 39.91 16.12 32.38
CA LEU A 24 40.71 15.27 33.24
C LEU A 24 42.21 15.34 32.92
N LEU A 25 42.59 15.46 31.65
CA LEU A 25 43.99 15.61 31.26
C LEU A 25 44.52 16.99 31.63
N PHE A 26 43.73 18.04 31.41
CA PHE A 26 44.09 19.42 31.72
C PHE A 26 44.30 19.66 33.22
N VAL A 27 43.46 19.09 34.09
CA VAL A 27 43.61 19.22 35.56
C VAL A 27 44.86 18.53 36.09
N ASN A 28 45.36 17.51 35.40
CA ASN A 28 46.57 16.79 35.79
C ASN A 28 47.82 17.28 35.04
N LEU A 29 47.71 18.32 34.21
CA LEU A 29 48.82 18.84 33.44
C LEU A 29 49.65 19.79 34.30
N GLU A 30 50.96 19.57 34.37
CA GLU A 30 51.88 20.54 34.97
C GLU A 30 52.05 21.74 34.01
N PRO A 31 51.81 22.98 34.46
CA PRO A 31 51.90 24.13 33.59
C PRO A 31 53.35 24.49 33.28
N ASP A 32 53.71 24.49 32.00
CA ASP A 32 54.95 25.08 31.50
C ASP A 32 54.91 26.61 31.62
N PRO A 33 55.99 27.26 32.11
CA PRO A 33 56.00 28.71 32.35
C PRO A 33 56.02 29.57 31.08
N ILE A 34 56.26 28.97 29.91
CA ILE A 34 56.38 29.64 28.61
C ILE A 34 55.14 29.39 27.76
N SER A 35 54.74 28.13 27.56
CA SER A 35 53.60 27.77 26.72
C SER A 35 53.09 26.36 27.04
N ILE A 36 51.78 26.23 27.14
CA ILE A 36 51.12 24.93 27.29
C ILE A 36 50.89 24.34 25.90
N GLU A 37 51.62 23.28 25.57
CA GLU A 37 51.41 22.49 24.35
C GLU A 37 50.75 21.16 24.70
N PHE A 38 49.59 20.89 24.10
CA PHE A 38 48.84 19.66 24.36
C PHE A 38 48.50 18.94 23.06
N GLN A 39 49.02 17.72 22.90
CA GLN A 39 48.72 16.89 21.74
C GLN A 39 47.36 16.22 21.91
N MET A 40 46.41 16.53 21.03
CA MET A 40 45.02 16.09 21.17
C MET A 40 44.84 14.60 20.90
N THR A 41 45.80 13.95 20.25
CA THR A 41 45.84 12.48 20.13
C THR A 41 45.97 11.78 21.47
N ASN A 42 46.43 12.46 22.53
CA ASN A 42 46.50 11.88 23.88
C ASN A 42 45.11 11.50 24.43
N LEU A 43 44.03 12.08 23.88
CA LEU A 43 42.65 11.64 24.16
C LEU A 43 42.37 10.18 23.75
N GLN A 44 43.19 9.59 22.88
CA GLN A 44 43.09 8.19 22.46
C GLN A 44 43.68 7.21 23.47
N GLU A 45 44.57 7.65 24.37
CA GLU A 45 45.24 6.76 25.33
C GLU A 45 44.23 6.03 26.22
N ARG A 46 43.14 6.71 26.59
CA ARG A 46 42.06 6.14 27.42
C ARG A 46 40.94 5.53 26.60
N ASN A 47 40.89 5.78 25.29
CA ASN A 47 39.90 5.20 24.39
C ASN A 47 40.46 5.08 22.96
N PRO A 48 41.16 3.97 22.65
CA PRO A 48 41.86 3.77 21.38
C PRO A 48 40.95 3.72 20.14
N LEU A 49 39.63 3.58 20.34
CA LEU A 49 38.64 3.47 19.27
C LEU A 49 38.26 4.84 18.67
N ILE A 50 38.70 5.95 19.26
CA ILE A 50 38.44 7.30 18.75
C ILE A 50 39.28 7.51 17.48
N LYS A 51 38.64 7.91 16.37
CA LYS A 51 39.34 8.19 15.11
C LYS A 51 39.99 9.57 15.14
N ASN A 52 41.13 9.72 14.45
CA ASN A 52 41.82 11.01 14.32
C ASN A 52 40.94 12.10 13.70
N GLU A 53 40.02 11.74 12.80
CA GLU A 53 39.07 12.70 12.21
C GLU A 53 38.13 13.30 13.25
N ASP A 54 37.64 12.48 14.19
CA ASP A 54 36.75 12.93 15.26
C ASP A 54 37.49 13.84 16.24
N ILE A 55 38.76 13.55 16.51
CA ILE A 55 39.65 14.39 17.34
C ILE A 55 39.88 15.73 16.66
N ARG A 56 40.24 15.76 15.37
CA ARG A 56 40.44 17.03 14.64
C ARG A 56 39.20 17.91 14.68
N LYS A 57 38.01 17.34 14.44
CA LYS A 57 36.72 18.07 14.54
C LYS A 57 36.48 18.61 15.95
N PHE A 58 36.74 17.80 16.97
CA PHE A 58 36.62 18.20 18.36
C PHE A 58 37.61 19.33 18.71
N SER A 59 38.88 19.22 18.33
CA SER A 59 39.93 20.21 18.56
C SER A 59 39.58 21.58 17.98
N LYS A 60 39.10 21.62 16.72
CA LYS A 60 38.60 22.87 16.10
C LYS A 60 37.48 23.51 16.92
N LYS A 61 36.50 22.70 17.32
CA LYS A 61 35.36 23.16 18.13
C LYS A 61 35.81 23.70 19.49
N ILE A 62 36.83 23.10 20.10
CA ILE A 62 37.43 23.60 21.35
C ILE A 62 38.12 24.95 21.14
N ALA A 63 38.90 25.12 20.07
CA ALA A 63 39.52 26.40 19.73
C ALA A 63 38.47 27.50 19.44
N ASP A 64 37.33 27.15 18.83
CA ASP A 64 36.22 28.10 18.60
C ASP A 64 35.57 28.59 19.90
N ILE A 65 35.46 27.69 20.90
CA ILE A 65 34.85 27.99 22.21
C ILE A 65 35.79 28.81 23.07
N PHE A 66 37.10 28.53 22.98
CA PHE A 66 38.16 29.21 23.70
C PHE A 66 39.12 29.88 22.71
N PRO A 67 38.79 31.09 22.20
CA PRO A 67 39.58 31.78 21.18
C PRO A 67 41.05 32.05 21.55
N GLN A 68 41.38 31.97 22.84
CA GLN A 68 42.74 32.05 23.37
C GLN A 68 43.60 30.82 23.03
N ILE A 69 43.01 29.74 22.51
CA ILE A 69 43.71 28.53 22.11
C ILE A 69 44.11 28.64 20.63
N SER A 70 45.40 28.47 20.34
CA SER A 70 45.89 28.28 18.97
C SER A 70 45.90 26.78 18.65
N TYR A 71 45.22 26.38 17.57
CA TYR A 71 45.17 24.99 17.14
C TYR A 71 46.02 24.78 15.88
N ASP A 72 46.98 23.86 15.97
CA ASP A 72 47.77 23.37 14.84
C ASP A 72 47.09 22.12 14.26
N ASP A 73 46.52 22.25 13.05
CA ASP A 73 45.83 21.13 12.41
C ASP A 73 46.80 20.03 11.98
N GLU A 74 48.01 20.35 11.50
CA GLU A 74 48.98 19.36 11.03
C GLU A 74 49.42 18.44 12.18
N LEU A 75 49.76 19.05 13.32
CA LEU A 75 50.22 18.35 14.52
C LEU A 75 49.08 17.88 15.44
N ILE A 76 47.84 18.29 15.18
CA ILE A 76 46.67 18.10 16.05
C ILE A 76 46.98 18.54 17.49
N MET A 77 47.50 19.75 17.64
CA MET A 77 48.04 20.26 18.91
C MET A 77 47.37 21.57 19.31
N LEU A 78 47.04 21.70 20.59
CA LEU A 78 46.62 22.97 21.19
C LEU A 78 47.83 23.68 21.80
N ARG A 79 47.98 24.97 21.52
CA ARG A 79 48.96 25.86 22.15
C ARG A 79 48.23 26.97 22.91
N ILE A 80 48.59 27.17 24.16
CA ILE A 80 47.88 28.08 25.08
C ILE A 80 48.91 28.81 25.95
N LEU A 81 48.74 30.13 26.12
CA LEU A 81 49.55 30.89 27.06
C LEU A 81 49.22 30.49 28.51
N PRO A 82 50.18 30.51 29.46
CA PRO A 82 49.96 30.03 30.83
C PRO A 82 48.77 30.69 31.55
N ASN A 83 48.63 32.02 31.45
CA ASN A 83 47.51 32.74 32.07
C ASN A 83 46.15 32.38 31.44
N ASP A 84 46.13 32.12 30.14
CA ASP A 84 44.93 31.70 29.42
C ASP A 84 44.52 30.28 29.78
N PHE A 85 45.51 29.40 29.97
CA PHE A 85 45.29 28.03 30.44
C PHE A 85 44.63 28.02 31.83
N LEU A 86 45.11 28.84 32.77
CA LEU A 86 44.51 28.97 34.10
C LEU A 86 43.04 29.42 34.04
N ARG A 87 42.72 30.40 33.17
CA ARG A 87 41.34 30.85 32.94
C ARG A 87 40.45 29.73 32.36
N ILE A 88 40.98 28.93 31.43
CA ILE A 88 40.26 27.79 30.86
C ILE A 88 39.98 26.73 31.94
N ILE A 89 40.98 26.39 32.75
CA ILE A 89 40.84 25.46 33.87
C ILE A 89 39.76 25.92 34.84
N GLU A 90 39.74 27.20 35.21
CA GLU A 90 38.72 27.76 36.08
C GLU A 90 37.32 27.58 35.49
N ILE A 91 37.13 27.92 34.20
CA ILE A 91 35.87 27.71 33.50
C ILE A 91 35.47 26.23 33.50
N LEU A 92 36.39 25.31 33.19
CA LEU A 92 36.10 23.88 33.17
C LEU A 92 35.74 23.36 34.57
N ASN A 93 36.45 23.80 35.62
CA ASN A 93 36.19 23.44 37.01
C ASN A 93 34.81 23.92 37.47
N SER A 94 34.47 25.19 37.20
CA SER A 94 33.14 25.74 37.53
C SER A 94 31.99 25.03 36.80
N ASN A 95 32.29 24.33 35.70
CA ASN A 95 31.31 23.59 34.90
C ASN A 95 31.45 22.06 35.01
N LYS A 96 32.24 21.53 35.93
CA LYS A 96 32.45 20.07 36.10
C LYS A 96 31.14 19.31 36.26
N SER A 97 30.27 19.77 37.17
CA SER A 97 28.96 19.18 37.39
C SER A 97 28.05 19.29 36.16
N ALA A 98 28.14 20.40 35.42
CA ALA A 98 27.37 20.61 34.20
C ALA A 98 27.77 19.63 33.09
N ILE A 99 29.07 19.31 32.95
CA ILE A 99 29.56 18.28 32.01
C ILE A 99 28.99 16.90 32.37
N ASP A 100 29.07 16.51 33.65
CA ASP A 100 28.56 15.21 34.11
C ASP A 100 27.04 15.09 33.95
N ASN A 101 26.30 16.15 34.28
CA ASN A 101 24.86 16.22 34.09
C ASN A 101 24.49 16.10 32.61
N ALA A 102 25.15 16.84 31.72
CA ALA A 102 24.92 16.76 30.27
C ALA A 102 25.15 15.34 29.73
N ILE A 103 26.20 14.64 30.19
CA ILE A 103 26.47 13.24 29.82
C ILE A 103 25.33 12.32 30.28
N ASN A 104 24.89 12.46 31.53
CA ASN A 104 23.83 11.63 32.10
C ASN A 104 22.48 11.88 31.42
N ASP A 105 22.14 13.14 31.16
CA ASP A 105 20.92 13.52 30.45
C ASP A 105 20.89 12.92 29.04
N LYS A 106 21.99 12.99 28.28
CA LYS A 106 22.08 12.36 26.95
C LYS A 106 21.96 10.84 27.05
N LYS A 107 22.54 10.18 28.07
CA LYS A 107 22.38 8.73 28.29
C LYS A 107 20.92 8.35 28.57
N ILE A 108 20.21 9.11 29.40
CA ILE A 108 18.79 8.91 29.71
C ILE A 108 17.96 9.08 28.43
N GLN A 109 18.17 10.18 27.69
CA GLN A 109 17.49 10.42 26.41
C GLN A 109 17.69 9.29 25.39
N ILE A 110 18.91 8.75 25.28
CA ILE A 110 19.21 7.60 24.41
C ILE A 110 18.45 6.35 24.88
N LYS A 111 18.42 6.08 26.19
CA LYS A 111 17.71 4.94 26.77
C LYS A 111 16.20 5.03 26.54
N ASP A 112 15.61 6.21 26.74
CA ASP A 112 14.19 6.45 26.51
C ASP A 112 13.84 6.34 25.03
N LYS A 113 14.69 6.87 24.14
CA LYS A 113 14.53 6.71 22.69
C LYS A 113 14.58 5.24 22.28
N LYS A 114 15.50 4.45 22.83
CA LYS A 114 15.61 3.01 22.59
C LYS A 114 14.39 2.25 23.11
N LYS A 115 13.88 2.60 24.31
CA LYS A 115 12.66 2.00 24.88
C LYS A 115 11.43 2.30 24.01
N ARG A 116 11.24 3.56 23.61
CA ARG A 116 10.15 3.97 22.72
C ARG A 116 10.20 3.23 21.38
N TYR A 117 11.40 3.09 20.82
CA TYR A 117 11.61 2.37 19.58
C TYR A 117 11.25 0.89 19.69
N ASN A 118 11.62 0.23 20.78
CA ASN A 118 11.21 -1.15 21.03
C ASN A 118 9.69 -1.28 21.11
N ASN A 119 9.02 -0.41 21.88
CA ASN A 119 7.56 -0.43 22.02
C ASN A 119 6.84 -0.25 20.66
N GLU A 120 7.29 0.71 19.84
CA GLU A 120 6.71 0.90 18.50
C GLU A 120 7.03 -0.27 17.55
N THR A 121 8.24 -0.83 17.63
CA THR A 121 8.63 -2.01 16.84
C THR A 121 7.72 -3.20 17.14
N GLU A 122 7.48 -3.49 18.41
CA GLU A 122 6.59 -4.57 18.85
C GLU A 122 5.15 -4.33 18.40
N LYS A 123 4.63 -3.11 18.56
CA LYS A 123 3.30 -2.71 18.08
C LYS A 123 3.12 -2.98 16.59
N TYR A 124 4.06 -2.52 15.76
CA TYR A 124 3.95 -2.70 14.30
C TYR A 124 4.23 -4.13 13.85
N ALA A 125 5.07 -4.88 14.56
CA ALA A 125 5.24 -6.31 14.34
C ALA A 125 3.94 -7.08 14.59
N LEU A 126 3.21 -6.77 15.66
CA LEU A 126 1.89 -7.37 15.95
C LEU A 126 0.85 -7.06 14.86
N ILE A 127 0.80 -5.82 14.38
CA ILE A 127 -0.11 -5.42 13.30
C ILE A 127 0.24 -6.16 12.01
N LEU A 128 1.52 -6.19 11.62
CA LEU A 128 1.97 -6.92 10.44
C LEU A 128 1.67 -8.41 10.56
N LYS A 129 1.91 -9.02 11.71
CA LYS A 129 1.61 -10.43 11.96
C LYS A 129 0.13 -10.72 11.75
N LYS A 130 -0.75 -9.91 12.33
CA LYS A 130 -2.20 -10.04 12.13
C LYS A 130 -2.57 -9.96 10.65
N MET A 131 -2.04 -8.98 9.91
CA MET A 131 -2.30 -8.82 8.48
C MET A 131 -1.77 -10.00 7.65
N TYR A 132 -0.59 -10.51 8.00
CA TYR A 132 0.06 -11.65 7.34
C TYR A 132 -0.73 -12.94 7.57
N ASP A 133 -1.11 -13.22 8.81
CA ASP A 133 -1.82 -14.43 9.21
C ASP A 133 -3.27 -14.45 8.71
N SER A 134 -3.93 -13.29 8.66
CA SER A 134 -5.29 -13.16 8.11
C SER A 134 -5.33 -13.06 6.58
N ALA A 135 -4.18 -12.99 5.91
CA ALA A 135 -4.14 -12.84 4.47
C ALA A 135 -4.70 -14.11 3.78
N PRO A 136 -5.47 -13.97 2.69
CA PRO A 136 -5.86 -15.11 1.87
C PRO A 136 -4.64 -15.91 1.41
N LYS A 137 -4.79 -17.23 1.24
CA LYS A 137 -3.69 -18.10 0.84
C LYS A 137 -3.05 -17.63 -0.47
N GLY A 138 -1.75 -17.36 -0.45
CA GLY A 138 -0.99 -16.84 -1.59
C GLY A 138 -0.88 -15.32 -1.64
N TYR A 139 -1.61 -14.58 -0.79
CA TYR A 139 -1.63 -13.12 -0.76
C TYR A 139 -0.81 -12.52 0.40
N GLN A 140 -0.09 -13.34 1.16
CA GLN A 140 0.70 -12.88 2.31
C GLN A 140 1.66 -11.75 1.93
N MET A 141 2.41 -11.89 0.83
CA MET A 141 3.35 -10.85 0.37
C MET A 141 2.63 -9.56 -0.03
N THR A 142 1.44 -9.66 -0.61
CA THR A 142 0.60 -8.50 -0.95
C THR A 142 0.14 -7.77 0.31
N PHE A 143 -0.20 -8.49 1.38
CA PHE A 143 -0.56 -7.89 2.66
C PHE A 143 0.65 -7.26 3.36
N VAL A 144 1.85 -7.82 3.20
CA VAL A 144 3.10 -7.18 3.65
C VAL A 144 3.33 -5.85 2.92
N HIS A 145 3.09 -5.78 1.61
CA HIS A 145 3.13 -4.52 0.86
C HIS A 145 2.06 -3.54 1.34
N LEU A 146 0.81 -4.00 1.50
CA LEU A 146 -0.30 -3.18 1.98
C LEU A 146 0.00 -2.58 3.36
N PHE A 147 0.62 -3.35 4.25
CA PHE A 147 1.10 -2.87 5.53
C PHE A 147 2.11 -1.72 5.35
N GLY A 148 3.09 -1.87 4.46
CA GLY A 148 4.06 -0.82 4.14
C GLY A 148 3.40 0.46 3.60
N ILE A 149 2.37 0.32 2.75
CA ILE A 149 1.59 1.46 2.23
C ILE A 149 0.83 2.17 3.37
N LYS A 150 0.15 1.39 4.21
CA LYS A 150 -0.76 1.91 5.25
C LYS A 150 -0.03 2.65 6.36
N TYR A 151 1.13 2.16 6.78
CA TYR A 151 1.87 2.68 7.93
C TYR A 151 3.19 3.37 7.54
N SER A 152 3.30 3.84 6.29
CA SER A 152 4.56 4.37 5.77
C SER A 152 5.13 5.54 6.59
N LYS A 153 4.29 6.39 7.18
CA LYS A 153 4.76 7.58 7.89
C LYS A 153 5.43 7.19 9.21
N GLU A 154 4.84 6.23 9.91
CA GLU A 154 5.24 5.76 11.21
C GLU A 154 6.47 4.85 11.12
N LEU A 155 6.52 4.01 10.07
CA LEU A 155 7.61 3.07 9.83
C LEU A 155 8.96 3.74 9.48
N LYS A 156 8.98 5.01 9.07
CA LYS A 156 10.23 5.74 8.71
C LYS A 156 11.30 5.73 9.80
N LYS A 157 10.91 5.62 11.08
CA LYS A 157 11.81 5.72 12.24
C LYS A 157 12.03 4.38 12.96
N ILE A 158 11.66 3.25 12.34
CA ILE A 158 11.53 1.93 12.97
C ILE A 158 12.35 0.91 12.14
N PRO A 159 12.98 -0.14 12.73
CA PRO A 159 13.80 -1.08 11.96
C PRO A 159 12.89 -2.07 11.25
N LEU A 160 12.71 -1.90 9.94
CA LEU A 160 11.84 -2.78 9.15
C LEU A 160 12.25 -4.25 9.22
N LYS A 161 13.56 -4.51 9.28
CA LYS A 161 14.14 -5.86 9.47
C LYS A 161 13.62 -6.54 10.73
N GLN A 162 13.59 -5.83 11.86
CA GLN A 162 13.11 -6.39 13.13
C GLN A 162 11.60 -6.61 13.11
N ILE A 163 10.83 -5.66 12.55
CA ILE A 163 9.39 -5.83 12.34
C ILE A 163 9.11 -7.10 11.52
N ALA A 164 9.78 -7.26 10.37
CA ALA A 164 9.59 -8.39 9.48
C ALA A 164 9.93 -9.72 10.17
N LEU A 165 11.06 -9.77 10.87
CA LEU A 165 11.50 -10.94 11.63
C LEU A 165 10.49 -11.32 12.73
N LEU A 166 10.08 -10.36 13.56
CA LEU A 166 9.14 -10.60 14.67
C LEU A 166 7.74 -11.00 14.17
N ALA A 167 7.28 -10.42 13.06
CA ALA A 167 5.95 -10.66 12.54
C ALA A 167 5.84 -11.99 11.77
N THR A 168 6.86 -12.33 10.98
CA THR A 168 6.77 -13.41 9.97
C THR A 168 7.81 -14.52 10.13
N GLY A 169 8.81 -14.31 10.99
CA GLY A 169 10.00 -15.16 11.10
C GLY A 169 11.01 -14.98 9.96
N ARG A 170 10.76 -14.09 9.00
CA ARG A 170 11.61 -13.88 7.82
C ARG A 170 12.07 -12.42 7.74
N GLU A 171 13.34 -12.17 8.09
CA GLU A 171 13.90 -10.82 8.00
C GLU A 171 13.79 -10.24 6.59
N SER A 172 14.07 -11.05 5.55
CA SER A 172 14.12 -10.63 4.14
C SER A 172 12.85 -9.92 3.63
N LEU A 173 11.70 -10.14 4.28
CA LEU A 173 10.44 -9.49 3.92
C LEU A 173 10.41 -7.98 4.22
N TRP A 174 11.43 -7.44 4.89
CA TRP A 174 11.62 -6.00 5.04
C TRP A 174 11.64 -5.27 3.68
N VAL A 175 12.08 -5.94 2.60
CA VAL A 175 12.10 -5.40 1.24
C VAL A 175 10.68 -5.16 0.72
N GLU A 176 9.75 -6.08 0.97
CA GLU A 176 8.34 -5.96 0.54
C GLU A 176 7.62 -4.86 1.33
N ILE A 177 7.93 -4.72 2.63
CA ILE A 177 7.48 -3.57 3.43
C ILE A 177 7.99 -2.27 2.81
N GLY A 178 9.28 -2.22 2.47
CA GLY A 178 9.92 -1.05 1.86
C GLY A 178 9.32 -0.67 0.50
N LYS A 179 9.00 -1.66 -0.35
CA LYS A 179 8.27 -1.43 -1.61
C LYS A 179 6.89 -0.82 -1.36
N GLY A 180 6.17 -1.33 -0.36
CA GLY A 180 4.89 -0.76 0.07
C GLY A 180 5.02 0.70 0.52
N MET A 181 6.02 1.01 1.35
CA MET A 181 6.27 2.38 1.81
C MET A 181 6.58 3.35 0.66
N LYS A 182 7.29 2.90 -0.38
CA LYS A 182 7.53 3.73 -1.58
C LYS A 182 6.25 4.07 -2.32
N LEU A 183 5.31 3.12 -2.40
CA LEU A 183 4.03 3.31 -3.06
C LEU A 183 3.11 4.28 -2.32
N HIS A 184 3.26 4.48 -1.01
CA HIS A 184 2.43 5.37 -0.20
C HIS A 184 2.24 6.78 -0.80
N GLY A 185 3.27 7.35 -1.44
CA GLY A 185 3.19 8.67 -2.05
C GLY A 185 2.38 8.74 -3.36
N TYR A 186 2.06 7.58 -3.94
CA TYR A 186 1.41 7.45 -5.25
C TYR A 186 0.03 6.82 -5.20
N VAL A 187 -0.40 6.35 -4.02
CA VAL A 187 -1.66 5.62 -3.86
C VAL A 187 -2.46 6.15 -2.69
N THR A 188 -3.78 6.08 -2.81
CA THR A 188 -4.72 6.36 -1.73
C THR A 188 -5.45 5.08 -1.37
N ILE A 189 -5.50 4.74 -0.09
CA ILE A 189 -6.27 3.59 0.39
C ILE A 189 -7.74 4.04 0.51
N THR A 190 -8.61 3.46 -0.30
CA THR A 190 -10.06 3.65 -0.20
C THR A 190 -10.64 2.62 0.78
N GLU A 191 -11.52 3.05 1.69
CA GLU A 191 -12.24 2.14 2.61
C GLU A 191 -13.38 1.36 1.93
N GLU A 192 -13.65 1.65 0.65
CA GLU A 192 -14.52 0.83 -0.17
C GLU A 192 -13.98 -0.60 -0.21
N ILE A 193 -14.74 -1.53 0.38
CA ILE A 193 -14.59 -2.96 0.14
C ILE A 193 -14.81 -3.14 -1.35
N LYS A 194 -13.74 -3.13 -2.14
CA LYS A 194 -13.76 -3.81 -3.43
C LYS A 194 -14.01 -5.26 -3.06
N SER A 195 -15.24 -5.71 -3.23
CA SER A 195 -15.54 -7.13 -3.35
C SER A 195 -14.43 -7.75 -4.21
N GLU A 196 -14.00 -8.98 -3.88
CA GLU A 196 -13.02 -9.73 -4.70
C GLU A 196 -13.19 -9.34 -6.17
N PRO A 197 -12.13 -9.04 -6.94
CA PRO A 197 -12.27 -8.59 -8.32
C PRO A 197 -13.05 -9.63 -9.12
N THR A 198 -14.36 -9.50 -9.08
CA THR A 198 -15.33 -10.29 -9.80
C THR A 198 -15.60 -9.39 -10.97
N ILE A 199 -14.59 -9.27 -11.84
CA ILE A 199 -14.82 -8.70 -13.15
C ILE A 199 -15.67 -9.74 -13.89
N ILE A 200 -16.98 -9.72 -13.63
CA ILE A 200 -17.96 -10.29 -14.54
C ILE A 200 -17.97 -9.33 -15.74
N ASP A 201 -16.95 -9.44 -16.60
CA ASP A 201 -16.96 -8.70 -17.86
C ASP A 201 -18.00 -9.38 -18.74
N GLN A 202 -19.11 -8.66 -18.99
CA GLN A 202 -20.22 -9.11 -19.83
C GLN A 202 -19.75 -9.63 -21.20
N LYS A 203 -18.58 -9.18 -21.67
CA LYS A 203 -17.92 -9.69 -22.86
C LYS A 203 -17.70 -11.21 -22.83
N TYR A 204 -17.36 -11.80 -21.69
CA TYR A 204 -17.13 -13.25 -21.60
C TYR A 204 -18.43 -14.05 -21.68
N PHE A 205 -19.54 -13.54 -21.13
CA PHE A 205 -20.86 -14.16 -21.34
C PHE A 205 -21.23 -14.18 -22.82
N LYS A 206 -21.03 -13.06 -23.51
CA LYS A 206 -21.26 -12.98 -24.96
C LYS A 206 -20.38 -13.96 -25.74
N LYS A 207 -19.10 -14.04 -25.42
CA LYS A 207 -18.16 -14.97 -26.08
C LYS A 207 -18.55 -16.43 -25.86
N LEU A 208 -18.89 -16.82 -24.63
CA LEU A 208 -19.33 -18.18 -24.34
C LEU A 208 -20.64 -18.51 -25.07
N TYR A 209 -21.60 -17.58 -25.10
CA TYR A 209 -22.82 -17.72 -25.89
C TYR A 209 -22.52 -17.95 -27.37
N ASP A 210 -21.65 -17.13 -27.96
CA ASP A 210 -21.27 -17.22 -29.37
C ASP A 210 -20.62 -18.58 -29.68
N GLU A 211 -19.70 -19.07 -28.83
CA GLU A 211 -19.07 -20.40 -29.01
C GLU A 211 -20.08 -21.55 -28.87
N LEU A 212 -20.96 -21.51 -27.87
CA LEU A 212 -21.99 -22.54 -27.69
C LEU A 212 -22.99 -22.55 -28.86
N ASN A 213 -23.32 -21.37 -29.41
CA ASN A 213 -24.21 -21.25 -30.57
C ASN A 213 -23.53 -21.76 -31.86
N ILE A 214 -22.23 -21.49 -32.04
CA ILE A 214 -21.44 -22.05 -33.15
C ILE A 214 -21.40 -23.58 -33.05
N PHE A 215 -21.14 -24.13 -31.86
CA PHE A 215 -21.20 -25.57 -31.63
C PHE A 215 -22.58 -26.14 -32.02
N ARG A 216 -23.66 -25.51 -31.53
CA ARG A 216 -25.03 -25.91 -31.85
C ARG A 216 -25.30 -25.95 -33.36
N LYS A 217 -24.86 -24.92 -34.10
CA LYS A 217 -25.00 -24.87 -35.57
C LYS A 217 -24.26 -26.00 -36.26
N LYS A 218 -22.99 -26.24 -35.89
CA LYS A 218 -22.18 -27.34 -36.46
C LYS A 218 -22.81 -28.70 -36.21
N GLU A 219 -23.36 -28.94 -35.03
CA GLU A 219 -24.03 -30.21 -34.73
C GLU A 219 -25.34 -30.37 -35.51
N ALA A 220 -26.11 -29.30 -35.69
CA ALA A 220 -27.35 -29.30 -36.48
C ALA A 220 -27.07 -29.63 -37.96
N GLU A 221 -26.02 -29.03 -38.53
CA GLU A 221 -25.55 -29.30 -39.89
C GLU A 221 -25.13 -30.77 -40.07
N LYS A 222 -24.34 -31.32 -39.14
CA LYS A 222 -23.90 -32.73 -39.18
C LYS A 222 -25.05 -33.73 -39.22
N VAL A 223 -26.14 -33.43 -38.51
CA VAL A 223 -27.31 -34.32 -38.45
C VAL A 223 -28.41 -33.94 -39.43
N GLN A 224 -28.21 -32.91 -40.25
CA GLN A 224 -29.19 -32.34 -41.18
C GLN A 224 -30.54 -32.03 -40.52
N LYS A 225 -30.51 -31.38 -39.35
CA LYS A 225 -31.73 -30.96 -38.64
C LYS A 225 -31.69 -29.47 -38.30
N ASP A 226 -32.84 -28.95 -37.90
CA ASP A 226 -32.97 -27.58 -37.41
C ASP A 226 -32.09 -27.34 -36.16
N ILE A 227 -31.56 -26.11 -36.03
CA ILE A 227 -30.68 -25.69 -34.93
C ILE A 227 -31.33 -25.93 -33.56
N ARG A 228 -32.64 -25.69 -33.42
CA ARG A 228 -33.37 -25.88 -32.15
C ARG A 228 -33.57 -27.34 -31.80
N SER A 229 -33.42 -28.27 -32.76
CA SER A 229 -33.50 -29.71 -32.50
C SER A 229 -32.34 -30.23 -31.66
N ILE A 230 -31.18 -29.55 -31.70
CA ILE A 230 -30.02 -29.86 -30.86
C ILE A 230 -30.34 -29.44 -29.41
N PHE A 231 -30.60 -28.15 -29.19
CA PHE A 231 -31.23 -27.59 -27.98
C PHE A 231 -31.67 -26.13 -28.21
N GLY A 232 -32.67 -25.68 -27.45
CA GLY A 232 -33.26 -24.34 -27.58
C GLY A 232 -32.38 -23.22 -27.01
N ASP A 233 -32.77 -21.96 -27.27
CA ASP A 233 -32.02 -20.78 -26.79
C ASP A 233 -32.01 -20.71 -25.26
N LYS A 234 -33.12 -21.06 -24.61
CA LYS A 234 -33.18 -21.18 -23.14
C LYS A 234 -32.11 -22.10 -22.58
N THR A 235 -31.79 -23.20 -23.28
CA THR A 235 -30.74 -24.13 -22.88
C THR A 235 -29.34 -23.49 -22.98
N LEU A 236 -29.07 -22.65 -23.98
CA LEU A 236 -27.80 -21.90 -24.05
C LEU A 236 -27.60 -21.04 -22.81
N HIS A 237 -28.65 -20.32 -22.42
CA HIS A 237 -28.61 -19.46 -21.24
C HIS A 237 -28.44 -20.25 -19.95
N GLU A 238 -29.11 -21.39 -19.82
CA GLU A 238 -28.93 -22.27 -18.67
C GLU A 238 -27.53 -22.89 -18.60
N LEU A 239 -26.89 -23.19 -19.74
CA LEU A 239 -25.50 -23.65 -19.76
C LEU A 239 -24.53 -22.57 -19.25
N ILE A 240 -24.71 -21.31 -19.69
CA ILE A 240 -23.87 -20.18 -19.24
C ILE A 240 -24.12 -19.88 -17.76
N LYS A 241 -25.38 -19.98 -17.32
CA LYS A 241 -25.78 -19.77 -15.93
C LYS A 241 -25.19 -20.80 -15.00
N ASN A 242 -25.26 -22.08 -15.34
CA ASN A 242 -24.90 -23.15 -14.42
C ASN A 242 -23.46 -23.65 -14.59
N MET A 243 -22.81 -23.38 -15.74
CA MET A 243 -21.42 -23.78 -16.03
C MET A 243 -21.11 -25.25 -15.70
N PRO A 244 -21.88 -26.22 -16.22
CA PRO A 244 -21.74 -27.63 -15.86
C PRO A 244 -20.37 -28.19 -16.24
N LYS A 245 -19.74 -28.92 -15.32
CA LYS A 245 -18.38 -29.48 -15.49
C LYS A 245 -18.34 -30.99 -15.77
N ASN A 246 -19.46 -31.68 -15.61
CA ASN A 246 -19.56 -33.11 -15.78
C ASN A 246 -20.99 -33.53 -16.17
N SER A 247 -21.15 -34.79 -16.56
CA SER A 247 -22.43 -35.34 -17.00
C SER A 247 -23.54 -35.24 -15.95
N ASN A 248 -23.20 -35.35 -14.66
CA ASN A 248 -24.18 -35.27 -13.56
C ASN A 248 -24.72 -33.85 -13.35
N GLU A 249 -23.94 -32.84 -13.71
CA GLU A 249 -24.39 -31.44 -13.72
C GLU A 249 -25.12 -31.10 -15.01
N LEU A 250 -24.62 -31.56 -16.16
CA LEU A 250 -25.23 -31.28 -17.46
C LEU A 250 -26.63 -31.87 -17.61
N ILE A 251 -26.86 -33.09 -17.08
CA ILE A 251 -28.19 -33.71 -17.13
C ILE A 251 -29.25 -32.95 -16.31
N LYS A 252 -28.84 -32.07 -15.39
CA LYS A 252 -29.76 -31.20 -14.61
C LYS A 252 -30.16 -29.94 -15.39
N ILE A 253 -29.48 -29.65 -16.50
CA ILE A 253 -29.75 -28.48 -17.34
C ILE A 253 -31.00 -28.72 -18.17
N TYR A 254 -31.90 -27.73 -18.19
CA TYR A 254 -33.10 -27.77 -19.02
C TYR A 254 -32.74 -28.04 -20.50
N GLY A 255 -33.33 -29.10 -21.08
CA GLY A 255 -33.08 -29.51 -22.46
C GLY A 255 -32.02 -30.60 -22.65
N PHE A 256 -31.37 -31.06 -21.57
CA PHE A 256 -30.44 -32.19 -21.56
C PHE A 256 -31.04 -33.41 -20.86
N GLY A 257 -31.15 -34.51 -21.60
CA GLY A 257 -31.41 -35.85 -21.06
C GLY A 257 -30.23 -36.79 -21.32
N PRO A 258 -30.28 -38.05 -20.86
CA PRO A 258 -29.14 -38.99 -20.89
C PRO A 258 -28.45 -39.06 -22.26
N TYR A 259 -29.22 -39.19 -23.34
CA TYR A 259 -28.72 -39.26 -24.71
C TYR A 259 -27.92 -38.00 -25.11
N LYS A 260 -28.48 -36.80 -24.88
CA LYS A 260 -27.83 -35.54 -25.25
C LYS A 260 -26.60 -35.25 -24.38
N THR A 261 -26.67 -35.61 -23.10
CA THR A 261 -25.54 -35.49 -22.17
C THR A 261 -24.37 -36.35 -22.63
N GLN A 262 -24.62 -37.61 -23.00
CA GLN A 262 -23.58 -38.50 -23.52
C GLN A 262 -23.03 -38.00 -24.86
N LYS A 263 -23.91 -37.57 -25.77
CA LYS A 263 -23.55 -37.19 -27.14
C LYS A 263 -22.80 -35.85 -27.22
N TYR A 264 -23.28 -34.82 -26.52
CA TYR A 264 -22.77 -33.45 -26.64
C TYR A 264 -21.92 -33.00 -25.45
N GLY A 265 -22.00 -33.70 -24.31
CA GLY A 265 -21.32 -33.33 -23.08
C GLY A 265 -19.82 -33.08 -23.23
N PRO A 266 -19.03 -34.02 -23.80
CA PRO A 266 -17.58 -33.86 -23.91
C PRO A 266 -17.14 -32.54 -24.55
N GLU A 267 -17.76 -32.15 -25.66
CA GLU A 267 -17.40 -30.91 -26.37
C GLU A 267 -17.93 -29.66 -25.65
N LEU A 268 -19.11 -29.73 -25.03
CA LEU A 268 -19.63 -28.64 -24.21
C LEU A 268 -18.74 -28.36 -23.00
N PHE A 269 -18.21 -29.39 -22.34
CA PHE A 269 -17.25 -29.23 -21.24
C PHE A 269 -15.96 -28.56 -21.73
N ASN A 270 -15.46 -28.93 -22.91
CA ASN A 270 -14.29 -28.28 -23.50
C ASN A 270 -14.52 -26.79 -23.75
N ILE A 271 -15.69 -26.41 -24.26
CA ILE A 271 -16.04 -25.00 -24.49
C ILE A 271 -16.15 -24.26 -23.16
N ILE A 272 -16.94 -24.78 -22.22
CA ILE A 272 -17.21 -24.16 -20.90
C ILE A 272 -15.92 -24.00 -20.09
N LYS A 273 -15.02 -25.00 -20.13
CA LYS A 273 -13.75 -24.98 -19.39
C LYS A 273 -12.86 -23.79 -19.72
N LYS A 274 -12.89 -23.30 -20.96
CA LYS A 274 -12.14 -22.09 -21.38
C LYS A 274 -12.55 -20.85 -20.58
N TYR A 275 -13.77 -20.85 -20.04
CA TYR A 275 -14.38 -19.71 -19.38
C TYR A 275 -14.48 -19.85 -17.85
N GLU A 276 -14.01 -20.95 -17.25
CA GLU A 276 -14.14 -21.21 -15.81
C GLU A 276 -13.50 -20.16 -14.90
N ASN A 277 -12.40 -19.53 -15.34
CA ASN A 277 -11.73 -18.49 -14.57
C ASN A 277 -12.38 -17.10 -14.70
N TYR A 278 -13.36 -16.96 -15.61
CA TYR A 278 -13.99 -15.68 -15.96
C TYR A 278 -15.47 -15.63 -15.59
N ILE A 279 -16.16 -16.78 -15.58
CA ILE A 279 -17.59 -16.89 -15.29
C ILE A 279 -17.79 -17.77 -14.06
N LYS A 280 -18.36 -17.19 -12.99
CA LYS A 280 -18.80 -17.94 -11.81
C LYS A 280 -20.23 -18.48 -12.03
N PRO A 281 -20.54 -19.74 -11.68
CA PRO A 281 -21.90 -20.27 -11.74
C PRO A 281 -22.91 -19.37 -11.01
N GLY A 282 -24.09 -19.18 -11.58
CA GLY A 282 -25.18 -18.36 -11.04
C GLY A 282 -25.06 -16.86 -11.31
N THR A 283 -23.91 -16.38 -11.82
CA THR A 283 -23.71 -14.93 -12.06
C THR A 283 -24.30 -14.42 -13.37
N TYR A 284 -24.59 -15.33 -14.32
CA TYR A 284 -25.24 -14.97 -15.57
C TYR A 284 -26.74 -14.81 -15.36
N THR A 285 -27.26 -13.64 -15.74
CA THR A 285 -28.69 -13.38 -15.81
C THR A 285 -29.12 -13.33 -17.28
N TYR A 286 -30.13 -14.11 -17.59
CA TYR A 286 -30.87 -14.02 -18.84
C TYR A 286 -32.33 -13.83 -18.48
N ASP A 287 -32.90 -12.72 -18.94
CA ASP A 287 -34.32 -12.45 -18.76
C ASP A 287 -35.10 -13.25 -19.82
N ASP A 288 -35.57 -14.44 -19.44
CA ASP A 288 -36.45 -15.28 -20.26
C ASP A 288 -37.86 -14.69 -20.36
N ASN A 289 -38.12 -13.51 -19.79
CA ASN A 289 -39.32 -12.77 -20.08
C ASN A 289 -39.33 -12.37 -21.55
N GLN A 290 -39.98 -13.21 -22.35
CA GLN A 290 -40.78 -12.83 -23.52
C GLN A 290 -41.95 -11.88 -23.12
N LYS A 291 -41.74 -11.02 -22.11
CA LYS A 291 -42.59 -9.94 -21.60
C LYS A 291 -41.82 -8.61 -21.56
N LEU A 292 -40.90 -8.37 -22.48
CA LEU A 292 -40.84 -7.00 -23.00
C LEU A 292 -42.11 -6.85 -23.85
N LYS A 293 -43.06 -6.01 -23.42
CA LYS A 293 -44.22 -5.44 -24.16
C LYS A 293 -45.61 -5.98 -23.79
N SER A 294 -46.22 -5.41 -22.74
CA SER A 294 -47.62 -4.93 -22.81
C SER A 294 -48.09 -4.11 -21.59
N ASN A 295 -47.58 -4.32 -20.36
CA ASN A 295 -48.16 -3.72 -19.13
C ASN A 295 -47.20 -2.92 -18.24
N ARG A 296 -46.11 -2.34 -18.77
CA ARG A 296 -45.26 -1.42 -17.98
C ARG A 296 -45.98 -0.07 -17.84
N ILE A 297 -46.41 0.27 -16.63
CA ILE A 297 -47.04 1.55 -16.29
C ILE A 297 -46.09 2.69 -16.70
N TRP A 298 -46.64 3.72 -17.32
CA TRP A 298 -45.88 4.93 -17.67
C TRP A 298 -45.69 5.78 -16.42
N THR A 299 -44.45 6.21 -16.17
CA THR A 299 -44.15 7.14 -15.10
C THR A 299 -44.25 8.59 -15.60
N PRO A 300 -44.52 9.58 -14.72
CA PRO A 300 -44.54 10.99 -15.12
C PRO A 300 -43.22 11.50 -15.72
N GLU A 301 -42.09 10.90 -15.32
CA GLU A 301 -40.78 11.24 -15.89
C GLU A 301 -40.62 10.70 -17.31
N GLU A 302 -41.07 9.47 -17.57
CA GLU A 302 -41.10 8.90 -18.92
C GLU A 302 -42.03 9.69 -19.84
N ASP A 303 -43.16 10.20 -19.33
CA ASP A 303 -44.05 11.06 -20.11
C ASP A 303 -43.37 12.40 -20.46
N ARG A 304 -42.71 13.06 -19.50
CA ARG A 304 -41.93 14.29 -19.76
C ARG A 304 -40.82 14.06 -20.79
N GLN A 305 -40.13 12.93 -20.67
CA GLN A 305 -39.08 12.56 -21.62
C GLN A 305 -39.68 12.31 -23.02
N LEU A 306 -40.78 11.58 -23.10
CA LEU A 306 -41.49 11.31 -24.36
C LEU A 306 -41.98 12.60 -25.01
N GLU A 307 -42.54 13.54 -24.25
CA GLU A 307 -42.96 14.85 -24.76
C GLU A 307 -41.80 15.64 -25.37
N LYS A 308 -40.66 15.67 -24.67
CA LYS A 308 -39.44 16.33 -25.16
C LYS A 308 -38.93 15.70 -26.45
N GLU A 309 -38.96 14.38 -26.56
CA GLU A 309 -38.51 13.65 -27.76
C GLU A 309 -39.47 13.86 -28.95
N ILE A 310 -40.76 14.07 -28.69
CA ILE A 310 -41.74 14.48 -29.71
C ILE A 310 -41.42 15.88 -30.22
N GLU A 311 -41.19 16.84 -29.32
CA GLU A 311 -40.82 18.22 -29.69
C GLU A 311 -39.51 18.28 -30.47
N GLN A 312 -38.57 17.38 -30.16
CA GLN A 312 -37.31 17.21 -30.89
C GLN A 312 -37.46 16.52 -32.25
N GLY A 313 -38.67 16.05 -32.60
CA GLY A 313 -38.96 15.45 -33.90
C GLY A 313 -38.38 14.04 -34.10
N LEU A 314 -38.06 13.31 -33.01
CA LEU A 314 -37.55 11.94 -33.12
C LEU A 314 -38.64 11.00 -33.69
N THR A 315 -38.20 10.01 -34.47
CA THR A 315 -39.10 9.00 -35.02
C THR A 315 -39.59 8.04 -33.91
N ASP A 316 -40.78 7.45 -34.10
CA ASP A 316 -41.34 6.49 -33.11
C ASP A 316 -40.42 5.29 -32.85
N ARG A 317 -39.55 4.96 -33.82
CA ARG A 317 -38.57 3.89 -33.69
C ARG A 317 -37.40 4.29 -32.79
N GLU A 318 -36.87 5.49 -32.98
CA GLU A 318 -35.78 6.02 -32.14
C GLU A 318 -36.25 6.18 -30.69
N ILE A 319 -37.46 6.71 -30.50
CA ILE A 319 -38.10 6.82 -29.19
C ILE A 319 -38.30 5.44 -28.56
N ALA A 320 -38.77 4.46 -29.33
CA ALA A 320 -38.96 3.09 -28.82
C ALA A 320 -37.64 2.46 -28.33
N ASP A 321 -36.54 2.71 -29.04
CA ASP A 321 -35.21 2.22 -28.66
C ASP A 321 -34.68 2.92 -27.40
N ILE A 322 -34.86 4.24 -27.28
CA ILE A 322 -34.45 5.03 -26.09
C ILE A 322 -35.21 4.55 -24.85
N HIS A 323 -36.54 4.40 -24.95
CA HIS A 323 -37.40 3.97 -23.84
C HIS A 323 -37.36 2.46 -23.58
N ARG A 324 -36.70 1.70 -24.46
CA ARG A 324 -36.70 0.22 -24.47
C ARG A 324 -38.12 -0.35 -24.44
N ARG A 325 -39.01 0.22 -25.26
CA ARG A 325 -40.46 -0.08 -25.33
C ARG A 325 -40.85 -0.53 -26.75
N THR A 326 -42.08 -1.03 -26.96
CA THR A 326 -42.60 -1.23 -28.34
C THR A 326 -42.86 0.11 -28.99
N ILE A 327 -42.63 0.20 -30.30
CA ILE A 327 -43.17 1.25 -31.17
C ILE A 327 -44.68 1.45 -30.92
N GLY A 328 -45.47 0.38 -30.90
CA GLY A 328 -46.92 0.46 -30.60
C GLY A 328 -47.26 1.06 -29.23
N SER A 329 -46.42 0.86 -28.20
CA SER A 329 -46.65 1.49 -26.89
C SER A 329 -46.28 2.98 -26.87
N ILE A 330 -45.30 3.38 -27.67
CA ILE A 330 -44.97 4.80 -27.88
C ILE A 330 -46.14 5.48 -28.59
N ILE A 331 -46.61 4.93 -29.71
CA ILE A 331 -47.74 5.48 -30.49
C ILE A 331 -48.99 5.65 -29.62
N TYR A 332 -49.35 4.61 -28.86
CA TYR A 332 -50.50 4.66 -27.95
C TYR A 332 -50.34 5.75 -26.87
N ARG A 333 -49.15 5.88 -26.29
CA ARG A 333 -48.91 6.88 -25.23
C ARG A 333 -48.89 8.30 -25.77
N LYS A 334 -48.34 8.52 -26.98
CA LYS A 334 -48.39 9.82 -27.66
C LYS A 334 -49.84 10.30 -27.81
N GLN A 335 -50.72 9.44 -28.32
CA GLN A 335 -52.15 9.74 -28.45
C GLN A 335 -52.83 10.03 -27.10
N PHE A 336 -52.46 9.29 -26.05
CA PHE A 336 -52.98 9.53 -24.70
C PHE A 336 -52.60 10.92 -24.17
N ILE A 337 -51.33 11.32 -24.33
CA ILE A 337 -50.83 12.64 -23.90
C ILE A 337 -51.50 13.77 -24.69
N GLU A 338 -51.64 13.62 -26.01
CA GLU A 338 -52.34 14.60 -26.85
C GLU A 338 -53.82 14.77 -26.44
N ASN A 339 -54.50 13.69 -26.10
CA ASN A 339 -55.89 13.72 -25.65
C ASN A 339 -56.05 14.33 -24.25
N MET A 340 -55.02 14.36 -23.41
CA MET A 340 -55.06 15.05 -22.11
C MET A 340 -54.75 16.56 -22.23
N LYS A 341 -54.27 17.03 -23.38
CA LYS A 341 -53.97 18.44 -23.66
C LYS A 341 -55.11 19.18 -24.37
N LYS A 342 -56.13 18.47 -24.86
CA LYS A 342 -57.41 19.02 -25.37
C LYS A 342 -58.42 19.10 -24.25
#